data_AF-A0A2Z6Q8X1-F1
#
_entry.id   AF-A0A2Z6Q8X1-F1
#
_cell.length_a   1.000
_cell.length_b   1.000
_cell.length_c   1.000
_cell.angle_alpha   90.00
_cell.angle_beta   90.00
_cell.angle_gamma   90.00
#
_symmetry.space_group_name_H-M   'P 1'
#
loop_
_entity.id
_entity.type
_entity.pdbx_description
1 polymer ?
#
loop_
_entity_poly.entity_id
_entity_poly.type
_entity_poly.pdbx_seq_one_letter_code
_entity_poly.pdbx_strand_id
1 'polypeptide(L)'
;MGLTIRHLACQVPSRWSIQQELSIKAFEHHFFRALLQYILIEKGLVESAPRIGKLHHRSFTSFSTYCNAALKKLSLPLNSISQLESGKYYSEFKQKGFMRKIIIFWTLRAMLGPCFESIILLDRCLYLSENNFVKEVKCFGIFDELKSPRNMVIVGIK
;
A
#
# COMPACT_ATOMS: atom_id res chain seq x y z
N MET A 1 -7.65 -12.09 -4.34
CA MET A 1 -6.80 -10.88 -4.19
C MET A 1 -7.53 -9.83 -3.35
N GLY A 2 -6.99 -9.46 -2.19
CA GLY A 2 -7.74 -8.76 -1.14
C GLY A 2 -8.10 -7.30 -1.45
N LEU A 3 -9.23 -6.84 -0.88
CA LEU A 3 -9.79 -5.48 -0.91
C LEU A 3 -8.78 -4.34 -0.60
N THR A 4 -7.62 -4.67 0.01
CA THR A 4 -6.60 -3.71 0.44
C THR A 4 -5.66 -3.25 -0.69
N ILE A 5 -5.36 -4.10 -1.68
CA ILE A 5 -4.56 -3.68 -2.87
C ILE A 5 -5.34 -2.63 -3.66
N ARG A 6 -6.67 -2.79 -3.71
CA ARG A 6 -7.61 -1.84 -4.30
C ARG A 6 -7.60 -0.47 -3.59
N HIS A 7 -7.40 -0.38 -2.29
CA HIS A 7 -7.35 0.92 -1.60
C HIS A 7 -6.00 1.62 -1.72
N LEU A 8 -4.91 0.88 -1.91
CA LEU A 8 -3.56 1.45 -1.97
C LEU A 8 -3.22 2.03 -3.35
N ALA A 9 -3.79 1.50 -4.43
CA ALA A 9 -3.62 2.02 -5.79
C ALA A 9 -4.23 3.43 -5.99
N CYS A 10 -5.04 3.86 -5.03
CA CYS A 10 -5.86 5.06 -5.07
C CYS A 10 -5.48 6.00 -3.92
N GLN A 11 -4.19 6.26 -3.72
CA GLN A 11 -3.78 7.37 -2.86
C GLN A 11 -3.65 8.61 -3.73
N VAL A 12 -4.41 9.65 -3.42
CA VAL A 12 -4.32 10.92 -4.15
C VAL A 12 -3.20 11.74 -3.51
N PRO A 13 -2.11 12.06 -4.23
CA PRO A 13 -0.99 12.82 -3.67
C PRO A 13 -1.41 14.18 -3.11
N SER A 14 -2.49 14.78 -3.64
CA SER A 14 -3.05 16.04 -3.13
C SER A 14 -3.55 15.95 -1.69
N ARG A 15 -3.83 14.76 -1.14
CA ARG A 15 -4.17 14.59 0.28
C ARG A 15 -2.97 14.71 1.21
N TRP A 16 -1.74 14.52 0.73
CA TRP A 16 -0.55 14.52 1.59
C TRP A 16 -0.19 15.90 2.13
N SER A 17 -0.47 16.97 1.36
CA SER A 17 -0.29 18.35 1.83
C SER A 17 -1.32 18.73 2.90
N ILE A 18 -2.52 18.16 2.84
CA ILE A 18 -3.61 18.41 3.80
C ILE A 18 -3.43 17.56 5.08
N GLN A 19 -2.87 16.35 4.95
CA GLN A 19 -2.75 15.37 6.03
C GLN A 19 -1.31 14.90 6.24
N GLN A 20 -0.41 15.83 6.52
CA GLN A 20 1.03 15.57 6.61
C GLN A 20 1.37 14.55 7.71
N GLU A 21 0.81 14.68 8.91
CA GLU A 21 1.09 13.75 10.03
C GLU A 21 0.66 12.31 9.74
N LEU A 22 -0.52 12.13 9.12
CA LEU A 22 -1.02 10.81 8.76
C LEU A 22 -0.15 10.16 7.67
N SER A 23 0.35 10.98 6.74
CA SER A 23 1.25 10.54 5.67
C SER A 23 2.60 10.08 6.23
N ILE A 24 3.18 10.83 7.18
CA ILE A 24 4.43 10.44 7.87
C ILE A 24 4.26 9.10 8.59
N LYS A 25 3.18 8.93 9.36
CA LYS A 25 2.87 7.66 10.04
C LYS A 25 2.68 6.52 9.04
N ALA A 26 2.04 6.76 7.90
CA ALA A 26 1.90 5.75 6.85
C ALA A 26 3.26 5.31 6.29
N PHE A 27 4.17 6.23 6.01
CA PHE A 27 5.54 5.89 5.57
C PHE A 27 6.30 5.07 6.60
N GLU A 28 6.16 5.40 7.90
CA GLU A 28 6.76 4.60 8.96
C GLU A 28 6.16 3.18 9.03
N HIS A 29 4.84 3.05 8.89
CA HIS A 29 4.19 1.73 8.83
C HIS A 29 4.66 0.91 7.61
N HIS A 30 4.93 1.56 6.48
CA HIS A 30 5.50 0.90 5.30
C HIS A 30 6.94 0.46 5.53
N PHE A 31 7.73 1.29 6.22
CA PHE A 31 9.08 0.94 6.62
C PHE A 31 9.08 -0.26 7.58
N PHE A 32 8.20 -0.30 8.57
CA PHE A 32 8.06 -1.44 9.49
C PHE A 32 7.74 -2.74 8.73
N ARG A 33 6.80 -2.68 7.78
CA ARG A 33 6.43 -3.84 6.95
C ARG A 33 7.61 -4.35 6.13
N ALA A 34 8.31 -3.46 5.43
CA ALA A 34 9.43 -3.82 4.58
C ALA A 34 10.60 -4.38 5.40
N LEU A 35 10.93 -3.74 6.52
CA LEU A 35 12.01 -4.17 7.40
C LEU A 35 11.73 -5.54 8.01
N LEU A 36 10.51 -5.79 8.49
CA LEU A 36 10.17 -7.12 9.01
C LEU A 36 10.24 -8.19 7.92
N GLN A 37 9.74 -7.92 6.72
CA GLN A 37 9.83 -8.88 5.61
C GLN A 37 11.28 -9.20 5.26
N TYR A 38 12.17 -8.21 5.28
CA TYR A 38 13.60 -8.41 5.11
C TYR A 38 14.19 -9.30 6.20
N ILE A 39 13.97 -8.98 7.49
CA ILE A 39 14.52 -9.76 8.62
C ILE A 39 14.03 -11.21 8.59
N LEU A 40 12.76 -11.42 8.26
CA LEU A 40 12.18 -12.77 8.20
C LEU A 40 12.85 -13.65 7.13
N ILE A 41 13.19 -13.07 5.97
CA ILE A 41 13.91 -13.78 4.90
C ILE A 41 15.38 -13.95 5.25
N GLU A 42 16.03 -12.90 5.75
CA GLU A 42 17.44 -12.92 6.13
C GLU A 42 17.73 -14.02 7.17
N LYS A 43 16.81 -14.20 8.13
CA LYS A 43 16.89 -15.23 9.16
C LYS A 43 16.43 -16.62 8.71
N GLY A 44 15.97 -16.79 7.48
CA GLY A 44 15.43 -18.05 6.99
C GLY A 44 14.15 -18.52 7.70
N LEU A 45 13.39 -17.59 8.31
CA LEU A 45 12.13 -17.92 8.99
C LEU A 45 10.97 -18.16 8.01
N VAL A 46 11.13 -17.69 6.77
CA VAL A 46 10.20 -17.88 5.65
C VAL A 46 10.98 -17.84 4.35
N GLU A 47 10.60 -18.69 3.41
CA GLU A 47 11.22 -18.76 2.07
C GLU A 47 10.88 -17.55 1.19
N SER A 48 9.74 -16.89 1.45
CA SER A 48 9.28 -15.73 0.68
C SER A 48 8.58 -14.70 1.58
N ALA A 49 8.55 -13.45 1.13
CA ALA A 49 7.99 -12.33 1.89
C ALA A 49 6.50 -12.56 2.23
N PRO A 50 6.14 -12.83 3.51
CA PRO A 50 4.79 -13.24 3.84
C PRO A 50 3.83 -12.05 3.83
N ARG A 51 2.56 -12.33 3.52
CA ARG A 51 1.47 -11.34 3.58
C ARG A 51 0.87 -11.26 4.99
N ILE A 52 1.42 -10.39 5.83
CA ILE A 52 0.96 -10.17 7.22
C ILE A 52 -0.49 -9.63 7.30
N GLY A 53 -0.94 -8.89 6.28
CA GLY A 53 -2.28 -8.29 6.24
C GLY A 53 -2.44 -7.06 7.16
N LYS A 54 -3.65 -6.85 7.69
CA LYS A 54 -3.97 -5.75 8.62
C LYS A 54 -3.57 -6.13 10.05
N LEU A 55 -2.89 -5.22 10.75
CA LEU A 55 -2.60 -5.30 12.18
C LEU A 55 -3.30 -4.15 12.89
N HIS A 56 -3.50 -4.29 14.20
CA HIS A 56 -4.12 -3.25 15.02
C HIS A 56 -3.24 -1.99 15.06
N HIS A 57 -3.84 -0.79 15.10
CA HIS A 57 -3.08 0.46 15.06
C HIS A 57 -2.06 0.58 16.22
N ARG A 58 -2.41 0.06 17.41
CA ARG A 58 -1.50 0.03 18.57
C ARG A 58 -0.24 -0.81 18.33
N SER A 59 -0.23 -1.72 17.36
CA SER A 59 0.96 -2.50 17.02
C SER A 59 2.05 -1.68 16.35
N PHE A 60 1.76 -0.47 15.88
CA PHE A 60 2.73 0.39 15.20
C PHE A 60 3.40 1.43 16.12
N THR A 61 3.25 1.30 17.44
CA THR A 61 3.88 2.21 18.41
C THR A 61 5.41 2.13 18.41
N SER A 62 5.95 0.93 18.21
CA SER A 62 7.39 0.68 18.04
C SER A 62 7.60 -0.49 17.09
N PHE A 63 8.78 -0.54 16.48
CA PHE A 63 9.11 -1.66 15.58
C PHE A 63 9.12 -3.01 16.32
N SER A 64 9.54 -3.04 17.58
CA SER A 64 9.52 -4.26 18.41
C SER A 64 8.09 -4.73 18.71
N THR A 65 7.19 -3.80 19.05
CA THR A 65 5.75 -4.09 19.24
C THR A 65 5.13 -4.63 17.95
N TYR A 66 5.52 -4.06 16.81
CA TYR A 66 5.08 -4.48 15.49
C TYR A 66 5.54 -5.90 15.16
N CYS A 67 6.82 -6.20 15.40
CA CYS A 67 7.40 -7.54 15.18
C CYS A 67 6.63 -8.59 15.98
N ASN A 68 6.41 -8.37 17.28
CA ASN A 68 5.68 -9.30 18.13
C ASN A 68 4.25 -9.55 17.64
N ALA A 69 3.53 -8.49 17.27
CA ALA A 69 2.18 -8.62 16.73
C ALA A 69 2.15 -9.37 15.39
N ALA A 70 3.15 -9.16 14.54
CA ALA A 70 3.25 -9.82 13.24
C ALA A 70 3.67 -11.29 13.38
N LEU A 71 4.65 -11.62 14.23
CA LEU A 71 5.08 -12.99 14.51
C LEU A 71 3.92 -13.83 15.08
N LYS A 72 3.17 -13.26 16.04
CA LYS A 72 1.95 -13.90 16.57
C LYS A 72 0.93 -14.21 15.47
N LYS A 73 0.79 -13.31 14.50
CA LYS A 73 -0.16 -13.49 13.40
C LYS A 73 0.32 -14.49 12.34
N LEU A 74 1.62 -14.59 12.14
CA LEU A 74 2.25 -15.56 11.23
C LEU A 74 2.41 -16.95 11.87
N SER A 75 2.01 -17.13 13.13
CA SER A 75 2.24 -18.36 13.91
C SER A 75 3.72 -18.76 13.97
N LEU A 76 4.61 -17.76 14.00
CA LEU A 76 6.06 -17.94 14.13
C LEU A 76 6.47 -17.85 15.61
N PRO A 77 7.60 -18.46 16.01
CA PRO A 77 8.09 -18.37 17.37
C PRO A 77 8.31 -16.92 17.81
N LEU A 78 7.76 -16.52 18.96
CA LEU A 78 7.86 -15.14 19.44
C LEU A 78 9.31 -14.74 19.82
N ASN A 79 10.17 -15.73 20.05
CA ASN A 79 11.59 -15.51 20.34
C ASN A 79 12.46 -15.40 19.09
N SER A 80 11.88 -15.51 17.89
CA SER A 80 12.63 -15.41 16.63
C SER A 80 13.31 -14.06 16.42
N ILE A 81 12.74 -12.98 16.98
CA ILE A 81 13.29 -11.62 16.92
C ILE A 81 13.18 -10.98 18.31
N SER A 82 14.33 -10.72 18.93
CA SER A 82 14.41 -10.07 20.25
C SER A 82 14.10 -8.56 20.15
N GLN A 83 13.61 -7.94 21.23
CA GLN A 83 13.40 -6.49 21.29
C GLN A 83 14.69 -5.68 21.09
N LEU A 84 15.82 -6.18 21.59
CA LEU A 84 17.13 -5.53 21.40
C LEU A 84 17.56 -5.62 19.93
N GLU A 85 17.33 -6.77 19.31
CA GLU A 85 17.68 -7.03 17.93
C GLU A 85 16.82 -6.22 16.97
N SER A 86 15.49 -6.19 17.14
CA SER A 86 14.60 -5.36 16.34
C SER A 86 14.97 -3.87 16.45
N GLY A 87 15.36 -3.41 17.64
CA GLY A 87 15.86 -2.04 17.86
C GLY A 87 17.15 -1.73 17.08
N LYS A 88 18.09 -2.68 17.02
CA LYS A 88 19.33 -2.57 16.23
C LYS A 88 19.01 -2.47 14.73
N TYR A 89 18.23 -3.41 14.19
CA TYR A 89 17.83 -3.40 12.78
C TYR A 89 17.12 -2.10 12.39
N TYR A 90 16.17 -1.64 13.21
CA TYR A 90 15.46 -0.39 12.95
C TYR A 90 16.42 0.80 12.87
N SER A 91 17.34 0.92 13.84
CA SER A 91 18.29 2.04 13.90
C SER A 91 19.28 2.00 12.74
N GLU A 92 19.82 0.83 12.44
CA GLU A 92 20.79 0.61 11.36
C GLU A 92 20.19 0.96 9.99
N PHE A 93 19.02 0.40 9.65
CA PHE A 93 18.38 0.65 8.35
C PHE A 93 17.87 2.08 8.22
N LYS A 94 17.48 2.71 9.34
CA LYS A 94 17.13 4.13 9.37
C LYS A 94 18.35 5.02 9.09
N GLN A 95 19.49 4.74 9.72
CA GLN A 95 20.76 5.45 9.49
C GLN A 95 21.27 5.27 8.06
N LYS A 96 21.14 4.07 7.49
CA LYS A 96 21.45 3.77 6.07
C LYS A 96 20.53 4.48 5.07
N GLY A 97 19.50 5.21 5.53
CA GLY A 97 18.62 6.00 4.68
C GLY A 97 17.54 5.21 3.93
N PHE A 98 17.27 3.95 4.31
CA PHE A 98 16.24 3.14 3.65
C PHE A 98 14.83 3.72 3.80
N MET A 99 14.58 4.47 4.88
CA MET A 99 13.32 5.19 5.06
C MET A 99 13.04 6.12 3.87
N ARG A 100 14.05 6.89 3.41
CA ARG A 100 13.92 7.76 2.23
C ARG A 100 13.61 6.97 0.96
N LYS A 101 14.26 5.81 0.77
CA LYS A 101 13.99 4.93 -0.37
C LYS A 101 12.54 4.42 -0.37
N ILE A 102 12.02 4.05 0.80
CA ILE A 102 10.62 3.67 0.98
C ILE A 102 9.69 4.83 0.64
N ILE A 103 9.96 6.05 1.13
CA ILE A 103 9.16 7.23 0.75
C ILE A 103 9.12 7.39 -0.76
N ILE A 104 10.29 7.42 -1.42
CA ILE A 104 10.38 7.63 -2.88
C ILE A 104 9.57 6.56 -3.63
N PHE A 105 9.76 5.29 -3.27
CA PHE A 105 9.02 4.20 -3.90
C PHE A 105 7.51 4.34 -3.70
N TRP A 106 7.07 4.65 -2.48
CA TRP A 106 5.65 4.85 -2.19
C TRP A 106 5.07 6.07 -2.91
N THR A 107 5.87 7.12 -3.07
CA THR A 107 5.52 8.31 -3.84
C THR A 107 5.30 7.98 -5.31
N LEU A 108 6.28 7.34 -5.94
CA LEU A 108 6.17 6.89 -7.34
C LEU A 108 4.95 5.99 -7.53
N ARG A 109 4.74 5.04 -6.61
CA ARG A 109 3.58 4.13 -6.66
C ARG A 109 2.24 4.87 -6.59
N ALA A 110 2.14 5.94 -5.79
CA ALA A 110 0.93 6.74 -5.71
C ALA A 110 0.71 7.60 -6.95
N MET A 111 1.77 8.15 -7.55
CA MET A 111 1.70 8.94 -8.79
C MET A 111 1.32 8.08 -10.00
N LEU A 112 1.83 6.86 -10.09
CA LEU A 112 1.53 5.94 -11.19
C LEU A 112 0.13 5.33 -11.10
N GLY A 113 -0.46 5.26 -9.89
CA GLY A 113 -1.79 4.70 -9.67
C GLY A 113 -2.86 5.28 -10.60
N PRO A 114 -3.07 6.61 -10.61
CA PRO A 114 -4.01 7.29 -11.50
C PRO A 114 -3.70 7.07 -13.00
N CYS A 115 -2.42 7.03 -13.40
CA CYS A 115 -2.05 6.78 -14.78
C CYS A 115 -2.51 5.39 -15.25
N PHE A 116 -2.27 4.36 -14.44
CA PHE A 116 -2.73 3.01 -14.75
C PHE A 116 -4.26 2.90 -14.71
N GLU A 117 -4.91 3.59 -13.78
CA GLU A 117 -6.37 3.64 -13.71
C GLU A 117 -6.97 4.24 -14.98
N SER A 118 -6.43 5.36 -15.48
CA SER A 118 -6.87 5.99 -16.74
C SER A 118 -6.69 5.08 -17.95
N ILE A 119 -5.57 4.36 -18.05
CA ILE A 119 -5.33 3.41 -19.16
C ILE A 119 -6.37 2.29 -19.14
N ILE A 120 -6.66 1.71 -17.96
CA ILE A 120 -7.65 0.64 -17.80
C ILE A 120 -9.06 1.15 -18.13
N LEU A 121 -9.41 2.37 -17.70
CA LEU A 121 -10.71 2.97 -18.00
C LEU A 121 -10.87 3.21 -19.51
N LEU A 122 -9.81 3.69 -20.17
CA LEU A 122 -9.81 3.91 -21.62
C LEU A 122 -9.99 2.60 -22.39
N ASP A 123 -9.22 1.56 -22.04
CA ASP A 123 -9.36 0.20 -22.60
C ASP A 123 -10.81 -0.29 -22.52
N ARG A 124 -11.46 -0.11 -21.36
CA ARG A 124 -12.86 -0.50 -21.16
C ARG A 124 -13.85 0.34 -21.95
N CYS A 125 -13.60 1.62 -22.12
CA CYS A 125 -14.44 2.49 -22.95
C CYS A 125 -14.36 2.10 -24.43
N LEU A 126 -13.15 1.83 -24.93
CA LEU A 126 -12.92 1.40 -26.30
C LEU A 126 -13.61 0.06 -26.58
N TYR A 127 -13.43 -0.93 -25.71
CA TYR A 127 -14.10 -2.23 -25.81
C TYR A 127 -15.63 -2.12 -25.92
N LEU A 128 -16.25 -1.21 -25.16
CA LEU A 128 -17.69 -0.99 -25.24
C LEU A 128 -18.10 -0.25 -26.52
N SER A 129 -17.27 0.67 -26.99
CA SER A 129 -17.55 1.44 -28.20
C SER A 129 -17.45 0.60 -29.47
N GLU A 130 -16.61 -0.43 -29.46
CA GLU A 130 -16.48 -1.39 -30.56
C GLU A 130 -17.65 -2.39 -30.61
N ASN A 131 -18.46 -2.45 -29.55
CA ASN A 131 -19.57 -3.38 -29.46
C ASN A 131 -20.80 -2.85 -30.21
N ASN A 132 -21.23 -3.57 -31.25
CA ASN A 132 -22.38 -3.20 -32.10
C ASN A 132 -23.71 -3.01 -31.35
N PHE A 133 -23.83 -3.51 -30.11
CA PHE A 133 -25.02 -3.35 -29.28
C PHE A 133 -25.01 -2.08 -28.42
N VAL A 134 -23.96 -1.26 -28.49
CA VAL A 134 -23.81 -0.04 -27.69
C VAL A 134 -23.73 1.16 -28.64
N LYS A 135 -24.70 2.07 -28.56
CA LYS A 135 -24.76 3.28 -29.40
C LYS A 135 -23.86 4.39 -28.90
N GLU A 136 -23.71 4.49 -27.58
CA GLU A 136 -22.94 5.56 -26.96
C GLU A 136 -22.25 5.05 -25.70
N VAL A 137 -20.96 5.41 -25.55
CA VAL A 137 -20.17 5.15 -24.35
C VAL A 137 -19.73 6.47 -23.76
N LYS A 138 -19.95 6.64 -22.45
CA LYS A 138 -19.56 7.82 -21.71
C LYS A 138 -18.78 7.45 -20.45
N CYS A 139 -17.78 8.25 -20.09
CA CYS A 139 -17.02 8.09 -18.86
C CYS A 139 -17.07 9.39 -18.05
N PHE A 140 -17.53 9.33 -16.80
CA PHE A 140 -17.71 10.51 -15.96
C PHE A 140 -17.16 10.29 -14.55
N GLY A 141 -16.56 11.32 -13.97
CA GLY A 141 -16.21 11.39 -12.55
C GLY A 141 -17.42 11.78 -11.72
N ILE A 142 -18.15 10.81 -11.16
CA ILE A 142 -19.40 11.03 -10.42
C ILE A 142 -19.13 11.32 -8.94
N PHE A 143 -18.03 10.82 -8.39
CA PHE A 143 -17.70 10.99 -6.98
C PHE A 143 -16.63 12.08 -6.75
N ASP A 144 -16.66 12.68 -5.57
CA ASP A 144 -15.59 13.56 -5.09
C ASP A 144 -14.30 12.73 -4.91
N GLU A 145 -13.26 13.09 -5.65
CA GLU A 145 -11.95 12.42 -5.63
C GLU A 145 -11.30 12.46 -4.22
N LEU A 146 -11.56 13.52 -3.46
CA LEU A 146 -11.08 13.68 -2.08
C LEU A 146 -11.82 12.78 -1.09
N LYS A 147 -12.95 12.17 -1.47
CA LYS A 147 -13.64 11.15 -0.69
C LYS A 147 -13.38 9.77 -1.27
N SER A 148 -13.69 9.56 -2.54
CA SER A 148 -13.43 8.34 -3.31
C SER A 148 -12.53 8.65 -4.51
N PRO A 149 -11.25 8.31 -4.44
CA PRO A 149 -10.34 8.48 -5.58
C PRO A 149 -10.75 7.63 -6.79
N ARG A 150 -11.51 6.55 -6.55
CA ARG A 150 -12.27 5.87 -7.59
C ARG A 150 -13.56 6.62 -7.84
N ASN A 151 -13.48 7.67 -8.65
CA ASN A 151 -14.62 8.51 -8.97
C ASN A 151 -15.21 8.25 -10.35
N MET A 152 -14.52 7.51 -11.21
CA MET A 152 -14.93 7.32 -12.60
C MET A 152 -15.97 6.20 -12.75
N VAL A 153 -16.98 6.45 -13.58
CA VAL A 153 -18.03 5.50 -13.99
C VAL A 153 -18.08 5.45 -15.50
N ILE A 154 -18.22 4.25 -16.06
CA ILE A 154 -18.42 4.03 -17.49
C ILE A 154 -19.89 3.65 -17.71
N VAL A 155 -20.55 4.33 -18.63
CA VAL A 155 -21.96 4.11 -19.00
C VAL A 155 -22.02 3.75 -20.48
N GLY A 156 -22.65 2.62 -20.80
CA GLY A 156 -22.98 2.23 -22.17
C GLY A 156 -24.50 2.32 -22.40
N ILE A 157 -24.91 3.02 -23.45
CA ILE A 157 -26.31 3.19 -23.84
C ILE A 157 -26.59 2.30 -25.05
N LYS A 158 -27.68 1.53 -24.99
CA LYS A 158 -28.10 0.57 -26.02
C LYS A 158 -29.04 1.20 -27.06
#